data_AF-A0A4V0HVT4-F1
#
_entry.id   AF-A0A4V0HVT4-F1
#
_cell.length_a   1.000
_cell.length_b   1.000
_cell.length_c   1.000
_cell.angle_alpha   90.00
_cell.angle_beta   90.00
_cell.angle_gamma   90.00
#
_symmetry.space_group_name_H-M   'P 1'
#
loop_
_entity.id
_entity.type
_entity.pdbx_description
1 polymer ?
#
loop_
_entity_poly.entity_id
_entity_poly.type
_entity_poly.pdbx_seq_one_letter_code
_entity_poly.pdbx_strand_id
1 'polypeptide(L)'
;MSDEAAFLKAIRENPRDDTVRLAYADWLDERDDPRAEYIRLRHQLAQLHSRFDALADQAESEWLTAVGGVPPGQTDFTLNSGRTIHLQELRQWGLYEGLLEGLPNREMNARRVESIVRTERDRSGQEPYLIRAVETPIKRHKNRPSPFGTPASLPGIVCVGRFTSYQPTKGSDEDGSELLVIWFQHEFALPVDQGVRQQIRAIDWDTHATNFGW
;
A
#
# COMPACT_ATOMS: atom_id res chain seq x y z
N MET A 1 8.93 6.48 -28.72
CA MET A 1 8.64 6.34 -27.27
C MET A 1 9.28 7.54 -26.61
N SER A 2 8.58 8.27 -25.74
CA SER A 2 9.18 9.38 -24.98
C SER A 2 10.27 8.83 -24.04
N ASP A 3 11.35 9.58 -23.80
CA ASP A 3 12.42 9.21 -22.86
C ASP A 3 11.85 8.94 -21.45
N GLU A 4 10.83 9.68 -21.04
CA GLU A 4 10.08 9.46 -19.80
C GLU A 4 9.42 8.07 -19.75
N ALA A 5 8.84 7.62 -20.88
CA ALA A 5 8.21 6.31 -20.94
C ALA A 5 9.23 5.18 -20.78
N ALA A 6 10.49 5.39 -21.16
CA ALA A 6 11.57 4.44 -20.94
C ALA A 6 11.94 4.35 -19.46
N PHE A 7 12.09 5.49 -18.76
CA PHE A 7 12.32 5.52 -17.31
C PHE A 7 11.18 4.83 -16.55
N LEU A 8 9.93 5.20 -16.83
CA LEU A 8 8.75 4.61 -16.18
C LEU A 8 8.65 3.10 -16.43
N LYS A 9 9.04 2.64 -17.62
CA LYS A 9 9.10 1.20 -17.92
C LYS A 9 10.19 0.50 -17.10
N ALA A 10 11.39 1.05 -17.03
CA ALA A 10 12.50 0.47 -16.27
C ALA A 10 12.18 0.40 -14.76
N ILE A 11 11.57 1.44 -14.19
CA ILE A 11 11.12 1.46 -12.78
C ILE A 11 10.07 0.37 -12.52
N ARG A 12 9.15 0.12 -13.47
CA ARG A 12 8.16 -0.97 -13.34
C ARG A 12 8.80 -2.35 -13.47
N GLU A 13 9.85 -2.49 -14.27
CA GLU A 13 10.56 -3.76 -14.47
C GLU A 13 11.43 -4.13 -13.26
N ASN A 14 11.98 -3.16 -12.54
CA ASN A 14 12.71 -3.39 -11.29
C ASN A 14 12.30 -2.41 -10.17
N PRO A 15 11.17 -2.68 -9.47
CA PRO A 15 10.66 -1.79 -8.43
C PRO A 15 11.52 -1.67 -7.17
N ARG A 16 12.66 -2.34 -7.05
CA ARG A 16 13.56 -2.20 -5.89
C ARG A 16 14.87 -1.48 -6.23
N ASP A 17 15.07 -1.12 -7.50
CA ASP A 17 16.27 -0.43 -7.93
C ASP A 17 16.10 1.08 -7.80
N ASP A 18 16.69 1.63 -6.75
CA ASP A 18 16.70 3.06 -6.50
C ASP A 18 17.63 3.81 -7.45
N THR A 19 18.57 3.13 -8.11
CA THR A 19 19.49 3.75 -9.08
C THR A 19 18.72 4.31 -10.26
N VAL A 20 17.80 3.52 -10.81
CA VAL A 20 16.95 3.93 -11.95
C VAL A 20 16.01 5.07 -11.54
N ARG A 21 15.53 5.08 -10.29
CA ARG A 21 14.69 6.17 -9.77
C ARG A 21 15.45 7.47 -9.62
N LEU A 22 16.66 7.42 -9.07
CA LEU A 22 17.49 8.61 -8.90
C LEU A 22 17.94 9.17 -10.25
N ALA A 23 18.31 8.31 -11.21
CA ALA A 23 18.59 8.73 -12.57
C ALA A 23 17.36 9.39 -13.26
N TYR A 24 16.15 8.87 -13.00
CA TYR A 24 14.92 9.52 -13.47
C TYR A 24 14.67 10.87 -12.77
N ALA A 25 14.98 10.98 -11.48
CA ALA A 25 14.91 12.24 -10.75
C ALA A 25 15.87 13.28 -11.34
N ASP A 26 17.10 12.89 -11.68
CA ASP A 26 18.08 13.77 -12.32
C ASP A 26 17.57 14.27 -13.69
N TRP A 27 16.98 13.38 -14.49
CA TRP A 27 16.36 13.75 -15.77
C TRP A 27 15.17 14.70 -15.63
N LEU A 28 14.38 14.57 -14.56
CA LEU A 28 13.27 15.48 -14.22
C LEU A 28 13.79 16.85 -13.74
N ASP A 29 14.88 16.86 -12.99
CA ASP A 29 15.53 18.07 -12.46
C ASP A 29 16.05 18.98 -13.58
N GLU A 30 16.66 18.38 -14.62
CA GLU A 30 17.08 19.10 -15.84
C GLU A 30 15.93 19.84 -16.54
N ARG A 31 14.68 19.49 -16.21
CA ARG A 31 13.44 20.05 -16.78
C ARG A 31 12.66 20.89 -15.77
N ASP A 32 13.24 21.16 -14.61
CA ASP A 32 12.62 21.91 -13.51
C ASP A 32 11.28 21.28 -13.06
N ASP A 33 11.20 19.94 -13.10
CA ASP A 33 9.99 19.19 -12.78
C ASP A 33 9.98 18.78 -11.29
N PRO A 34 8.97 19.20 -10.50
CA PRO A 34 8.91 18.95 -9.06
C PRO A 34 8.80 17.47 -8.67
N ARG A 35 8.50 16.58 -9.63
CA ARG A 35 8.52 15.12 -9.41
C ARG A 35 9.93 14.61 -9.07
N ALA A 36 10.99 15.33 -9.46
CA ALA A 36 12.36 15.01 -9.07
C ALA A 36 12.53 15.02 -7.54
N GLU A 37 12.06 16.10 -6.89
CA GLU A 37 12.12 16.26 -5.44
C GLU A 37 11.35 15.15 -4.73
N TYR A 38 10.14 14.83 -5.19
CA TYR A 38 9.33 13.75 -4.63
C TYR A 38 10.09 12.41 -4.63
N ILE A 39 10.76 12.06 -5.73
CA ILE A 39 11.51 10.81 -5.83
C ILE A 39 12.68 10.79 -4.84
N ARG A 40 13.42 11.90 -4.70
CA ARG A 40 14.56 12.00 -3.78
C ARG A 40 14.11 11.95 -2.32
N LEU A 41 13.03 12.65 -1.95
CA LEU A 41 12.46 12.59 -0.60
C LEU A 41 12.00 11.17 -0.25
N ARG A 42 11.39 10.44 -1.20
CA ARG A 42 11.06 9.02 -0.98
C ARG A 42 12.27 8.15 -0.73
N HIS A 43 13.36 8.35 -1.47
CA HIS A 43 14.60 7.61 -1.26
C HIS A 43 15.23 7.94 0.10
N GLN A 44 15.30 9.23 0.47
CA GLN A 44 15.77 9.65 1.80
C GLN A 44 14.93 9.08 2.94
N LEU A 45 13.60 9.07 2.79
CA LEU A 45 12.70 8.48 3.77
C LEU A 45 12.98 6.98 3.95
N ALA A 46 13.26 6.25 2.88
CA ALA A 46 13.65 4.84 2.96
C ALA A 46 14.96 4.64 3.75
N GLN A 47 15.98 5.47 3.48
CA GLN A 47 17.25 5.44 4.22
C GLN A 47 17.06 5.77 5.71
N LEU A 48 16.24 6.77 6.02
CA LEU A 48 15.91 7.14 7.40
C LEU A 48 15.20 6.00 8.13
N HIS A 49 14.22 5.34 7.50
CA HIS A 49 13.58 4.16 8.09
C HIS A 49 14.58 3.05 8.40
N SER A 50 15.48 2.72 7.48
CA SER A 50 16.54 1.72 7.75
C SER A 50 17.45 2.15 8.91
N ARG A 51 17.74 3.45 9.04
CA ARG A 51 18.53 3.97 10.15
C ARG A 51 17.79 3.89 11.49
N PHE A 52 16.50 4.22 11.51
CA PHE A 52 15.65 4.05 12.69
C PHE A 52 15.61 2.61 13.14
N ASP A 53 15.46 1.66 12.20
CA ASP A 53 15.47 0.23 12.50
C ASP A 53 16.80 -0.21 13.13
N ALA A 54 17.94 0.18 12.54
CA ALA A 54 19.26 -0.17 13.07
C ALA A 54 19.54 0.42 14.47
N LEU A 55 18.99 1.60 14.79
CA LEU A 55 19.12 2.21 16.11
C LEU A 55 18.22 1.53 17.14
N ALA A 56 17.03 1.17 16.72
CA ALA A 56 16.08 0.50 17.60
C ALA A 56 16.46 -0.93 17.96
N ASP A 57 17.20 -1.62 17.09
CA ASP A 57 17.80 -2.91 17.43
C ASP A 57 18.79 -2.84 18.61
N GLN A 58 19.21 -1.63 18.98
CA GLN A 58 20.13 -1.37 20.10
C GLN A 58 19.40 -0.82 21.34
N ALA A 59 18.08 -0.61 21.28
CA ALA A 59 17.30 0.02 22.34
C ALA A 59 16.33 -0.97 23.01
N GLU A 60 15.96 -0.69 24.25
CA GLU A 60 15.00 -1.52 25.01
C GLU A 60 13.56 -1.33 24.51
N SER A 61 12.81 -2.44 24.44
CA SER A 61 11.43 -2.47 23.89
C SER A 61 10.44 -1.59 24.67
N GLU A 62 10.59 -1.50 26.00
CA GLU A 62 9.74 -0.66 26.85
C GLU A 62 9.98 0.83 26.55
N TRP A 63 11.25 1.23 26.44
CA TRP A 63 11.62 2.59 26.06
C TRP A 63 11.14 2.94 24.65
N LEU A 64 11.35 2.05 23.66
CA LEU A 64 10.88 2.25 22.28
C LEU A 64 9.37 2.39 22.17
N THR A 65 8.61 1.69 23.02
CA THR A 65 7.16 1.84 23.10
C THR A 65 6.78 3.19 23.71
N ALA A 66 7.50 3.64 24.74
CA ALA A 66 7.23 4.89 25.44
C ALA A 66 7.57 6.14 24.63
N VAL A 67 8.63 6.09 23.80
CA VAL A 67 9.02 7.19 22.89
C VAL A 67 8.42 7.07 21.50
N GLY A 68 7.82 5.92 21.19
CA GLY A 68 7.17 5.61 19.92
C GLY A 68 5.85 6.37 19.74
N GLY A 69 5.44 6.49 18.48
CA GLY A 69 4.20 7.12 18.08
C GLY A 69 4.12 7.22 16.56
N VAL A 70 2.92 7.06 16.01
CA VAL A 70 2.66 7.37 14.59
C VAL A 70 2.98 8.85 14.37
N PRO A 71 3.84 9.21 13.41
CA PRO A 71 4.11 10.62 13.11
C PRO A 71 2.79 11.35 12.87
N PRO A 72 2.55 12.50 13.53
CA PRO A 72 1.33 13.28 13.30
C PRO A 72 1.18 13.59 11.80
N GLY A 73 0.02 13.26 11.24
CA GLY A 73 -0.30 13.51 9.82
C GLY A 73 -0.28 12.29 8.88
N GLN A 74 0.05 11.07 9.33
CA GLN A 74 -0.13 9.87 8.49
C GLN A 74 -1.58 9.34 8.42
N THR A 75 -2.39 9.67 9.42
CA THR A 75 -3.80 9.25 9.50
C THR A 75 -4.75 10.34 9.03
N ASP A 76 -4.28 11.58 8.88
CA ASP A 76 -5.11 12.73 8.55
C ASP A 76 -4.90 13.14 7.10
N PHE A 77 -5.99 13.36 6.37
CA PHE A 77 -5.96 13.74 4.96
C PHE A 77 -6.81 15.00 4.76
N THR A 78 -6.23 16.01 4.11
CA THR A 78 -7.00 17.17 3.63
C THR A 78 -7.44 16.92 2.19
N LEU A 79 -8.76 16.82 1.99
CA LEU A 79 -9.37 16.69 0.67
C LEU A 79 -9.23 17.99 -0.12
N ASN A 80 -9.34 17.93 -1.46
CA ASN A 80 -9.32 19.11 -2.34
C ASN A 80 -10.42 20.14 -2.00
N SER A 81 -11.47 19.74 -1.28
CA SER A 81 -12.51 20.63 -0.76
C SER A 81 -12.09 21.43 0.48
N GLY A 82 -10.90 21.19 1.02
CA GLY A 82 -10.44 21.73 2.31
C GLY A 82 -10.93 20.95 3.53
N ARG A 83 -11.73 19.89 3.35
CA ARG A 83 -12.21 19.03 4.44
C ARG A 83 -11.10 18.11 4.92
N THR A 84 -10.90 18.02 6.23
CA THR A 84 -10.05 17.00 6.85
C THR A 84 -10.84 15.73 7.11
N ILE A 85 -10.24 14.58 6.77
CA ILE A 85 -10.72 13.25 7.15
C ILE A 85 -9.62 12.51 7.93
N HIS A 86 -10.03 11.61 8.81
CA HIS A 86 -9.16 10.86 9.72
C HIS A 86 -9.35 9.38 9.49
N LEU A 87 -8.25 8.65 9.28
CA LEU A 87 -8.22 7.20 9.20
C LEU A 87 -8.46 6.61 10.59
N GLN A 88 -9.59 5.92 10.77
CA GLN A 88 -10.00 5.30 12.04
C GLN A 88 -9.71 3.80 12.09
N GLU A 89 -9.62 3.15 10.94
CA GLU A 89 -9.34 1.72 10.83
C GLU A 89 -8.65 1.42 9.51
N LEU A 90 -7.68 0.50 9.52
CA LEU A 90 -7.01 0.01 8.33
C LEU A 90 -6.86 -1.51 8.38
N ARG A 91 -7.43 -2.20 7.39
CA ARG A 91 -7.26 -3.64 7.17
C ARG A 91 -6.48 -3.87 5.89
N GLN A 92 -5.55 -4.81 5.91
CA GLN A 92 -4.67 -5.09 4.77
C GLN A 92 -4.40 -6.59 4.63
N TRP A 93 -4.36 -7.10 3.40
CA TRP A 93 -4.03 -8.49 3.11
C TRP A 93 -3.50 -8.67 1.69
N GLY A 94 -2.93 -9.85 1.39
CA GLY A 94 -2.42 -10.17 0.06
C GLY A 94 -3.56 -10.43 -0.94
N LEU A 95 -3.60 -9.66 -2.03
CA LEU A 95 -4.62 -9.83 -3.08
C LEU A 95 -4.57 -11.22 -3.71
N TYR A 96 -3.37 -11.77 -3.89
CA TYR A 96 -3.14 -13.06 -4.54
C TYR A 96 -2.84 -14.18 -3.55
N GLU A 97 -3.10 -13.97 -2.27
CA GLU A 97 -3.05 -15.05 -1.28
C GLU A 97 -3.96 -16.21 -1.72
N GLY A 98 -3.45 -17.43 -1.60
CA GLY A 98 -4.11 -18.66 -2.06
C GLY A 98 -3.98 -18.98 -3.55
N LEU A 99 -3.28 -18.16 -4.37
CA LEU A 99 -2.98 -18.52 -5.76
C LEU A 99 -1.77 -19.48 -5.81
N LEU A 100 -2.03 -20.79 -5.87
CA LEU A 100 -0.98 -21.82 -5.85
C LEU A 100 -0.30 -22.02 -7.22
N GLU A 101 -1.07 -22.00 -8.30
CA GLU A 101 -0.57 -22.20 -9.67
C GLU A 101 -1.06 -21.11 -10.63
N GLY A 102 -0.23 -20.81 -11.63
CA GLY A 102 -0.56 -19.85 -12.69
C GLY A 102 -0.11 -18.43 -12.39
N LEU A 103 -0.58 -17.49 -13.21
CA LEU A 103 -0.29 -16.06 -13.08
C LEU A 103 -1.60 -15.30 -12.84
N PRO A 104 -1.56 -14.18 -12.09
CA PRO A 104 -2.61 -13.19 -12.12
C PRO A 104 -2.99 -12.81 -13.55
N ASN A 105 -4.28 -12.59 -13.77
CA ASN A 105 -4.84 -12.20 -15.05
C ASN A 105 -6.01 -11.24 -14.86
N ARG A 106 -6.36 -10.51 -15.92
CA ARG A 106 -7.42 -9.49 -15.92
C ARG A 106 -8.75 -10.02 -15.38
N GLU A 107 -9.10 -11.22 -15.79
CA GLU A 107 -10.37 -11.87 -15.45
C GLU A 107 -10.42 -12.30 -13.98
N MET A 108 -9.28 -12.72 -13.41
CA MET A 108 -9.14 -12.99 -11.98
C MET A 108 -9.15 -11.70 -11.16
N ASN A 109 -8.44 -10.66 -11.64
CA ASN A 109 -8.35 -9.37 -10.97
C ASN A 109 -9.75 -8.76 -10.84
N ALA A 110 -10.51 -8.69 -11.93
CA ALA A 110 -11.88 -8.18 -11.92
C ALA A 110 -12.77 -8.92 -10.90
N ARG A 111 -12.76 -10.27 -10.92
CA ARG A 111 -13.54 -11.09 -9.98
C ARG A 111 -13.14 -10.89 -8.53
N ARG A 112 -11.84 -10.79 -8.25
CA ARG A 112 -11.35 -10.53 -6.88
C ARG A 112 -11.76 -9.14 -6.40
N VAL A 113 -11.63 -8.11 -7.23
CA VAL A 113 -12.07 -6.74 -6.91
C VAL A 113 -13.56 -6.69 -6.62
N GLU A 114 -14.40 -7.29 -7.48
CA GLU A 114 -15.85 -7.38 -7.27
C GLU A 114 -16.19 -8.11 -5.97
N SER A 115 -15.51 -9.22 -5.69
CA SER A 115 -15.72 -9.96 -4.45
C SER A 115 -15.36 -9.14 -3.22
N ILE A 116 -14.23 -8.42 -3.25
CA ILE A 116 -13.80 -7.56 -2.14
C ILE A 116 -14.83 -6.46 -1.88
N VAL A 117 -15.26 -5.73 -2.92
CA VAL A 117 -16.27 -4.67 -2.79
C VAL A 117 -17.57 -5.22 -2.20
N ARG A 118 -18.03 -6.38 -2.69
CA ARG A 118 -19.23 -7.03 -2.16
C ARG A 118 -19.07 -7.43 -0.70
N THR A 119 -17.99 -8.11 -0.35
CA THR A 119 -17.72 -8.55 1.04
C THR A 119 -17.66 -7.37 2.01
N GLU A 120 -17.01 -6.27 1.62
CA GLU A 120 -16.90 -5.08 2.48
C GLU A 120 -18.22 -4.31 2.59
N ARG A 121 -19.02 -4.26 1.52
CA ARG A 121 -20.39 -3.75 1.56
C ARG A 121 -21.24 -4.56 2.53
N ASP A 122 -21.24 -5.89 2.39
CA ASP A 122 -22.04 -6.78 3.22
C ASP A 122 -21.62 -6.72 4.69
N ARG A 123 -20.32 -6.57 4.95
CA ARG A 123 -19.76 -6.47 6.32
C ARG A 123 -20.09 -5.15 7.00
N SER A 124 -19.99 -4.04 6.28
CA SER A 124 -20.13 -2.69 6.87
C SER A 124 -21.56 -2.14 6.79
N GLY A 125 -22.39 -2.66 5.89
CA GLY A 125 -23.66 -2.06 5.53
C GLY A 125 -23.55 -0.76 4.73
N GLN A 126 -22.33 -0.33 4.37
CA GLN A 126 -22.06 0.90 3.62
C GLN A 126 -21.65 0.57 2.18
N GLU A 127 -21.90 1.48 1.24
CA GLU A 127 -21.34 1.37 -0.11
C GLU A 127 -19.88 1.82 -0.10
N PRO A 128 -18.89 0.93 -0.32
CA PRO A 128 -17.49 1.31 -0.25
C PRO A 128 -17.07 2.13 -1.49
N TYR A 129 -16.22 3.13 -1.29
CA TYR A 129 -15.59 3.86 -2.38
C TYR A 129 -14.34 3.11 -2.88
N LEU A 130 -14.38 2.62 -4.12
CA LEU A 130 -13.27 1.92 -4.75
C LEU A 130 -12.35 2.88 -5.52
N ILE A 131 -11.11 3.04 -5.05
CA ILE A 131 -10.04 3.66 -5.83
C ILE A 131 -9.56 2.66 -6.87
N ARG A 132 -9.74 2.98 -8.15
CA ARG A 132 -9.34 2.09 -9.26
C ARG A 132 -7.82 2.01 -9.35
N ALA A 133 -7.30 0.79 -9.22
CA ALA A 133 -5.89 0.50 -9.45
C ALA A 133 -5.62 0.19 -10.94
N VAL A 134 -4.39 0.46 -11.36
CA VAL A 134 -3.94 0.21 -12.74
C VAL A 134 -3.29 -1.16 -12.82
N GLU A 135 -3.76 -1.98 -13.77
CA GLU A 135 -3.18 -3.28 -14.04
C GLU A 135 -1.85 -3.18 -14.80
N THR A 136 -0.85 -3.92 -14.34
CA THR A 136 0.45 -4.07 -14.99
C THR A 136 0.50 -5.38 -15.78
N PRO A 137 0.67 -5.35 -17.12
CA PRO A 137 0.80 -6.57 -17.92
C PRO A 137 2.01 -7.41 -17.49
N ILE A 138 1.83 -8.73 -17.39
CA ILE A 138 2.91 -9.66 -17.06
C ILE A 138 3.50 -10.22 -18.36
N LYS A 139 4.79 -9.96 -18.60
CA LYS A 139 5.50 -10.54 -19.76
C LYS A 139 5.69 -12.04 -19.57
N ARG A 140 5.40 -12.82 -20.60
CA ARG A 140 5.66 -14.27 -20.61
C ARG A 140 6.90 -14.56 -21.45
N HIS A 141 7.73 -15.50 -20.97
CA HIS A 141 8.87 -16.02 -21.73
C HIS A 141 8.47 -16.86 -22.95
N LYS A 142 7.22 -17.35 -23.01
CA LYS A 142 6.73 -18.23 -24.08
C LYS A 142 5.69 -17.47 -24.92
N ASN A 143 5.89 -17.43 -26.24
CA ASN A 143 4.97 -16.84 -27.25
C ASN A 143 3.63 -17.59 -27.42
N ARG A 144 3.23 -18.44 -26.46
CA ARG A 144 1.92 -19.09 -26.49
C ARG A 144 0.89 -18.23 -25.73
N PRO A 145 -0.39 -18.24 -26.14
CA PRO A 145 -1.47 -17.68 -25.33
C PRO A 145 -1.47 -18.30 -23.92
N SER A 146 -1.88 -17.52 -22.93
CA SER A 146 -2.08 -18.05 -21.57
C SER A 146 -3.41 -18.81 -21.55
N PRO A 147 -3.44 -20.06 -21.06
CA PRO A 147 -4.68 -20.84 -21.02
C PRO A 147 -5.69 -20.29 -19.99
N PHE A 148 -5.26 -19.40 -19.09
CA PHE A 148 -6.06 -18.93 -17.96
C PHE A 148 -6.51 -17.46 -18.06
N GLY A 149 -6.28 -16.79 -19.20
CA GLY A 149 -6.65 -15.39 -19.40
C GLY A 149 -5.45 -14.47 -19.62
N THR A 150 -5.72 -13.17 -19.75
CA THR A 150 -4.70 -12.17 -20.13
C THR A 150 -3.80 -11.84 -18.94
N PRO A 151 -2.49 -12.20 -18.95
CA PRO A 151 -1.62 -12.02 -17.80
C PRO A 151 -1.43 -10.56 -17.41
N ALA A 152 -1.85 -10.23 -16.18
CA ALA A 152 -1.80 -8.88 -15.65
C ALA A 152 -1.94 -8.92 -14.13
N SER A 153 -1.23 -8.05 -13.41
CA SER A 153 -1.29 -7.93 -11.96
C SER A 153 -1.73 -6.53 -11.54
N LEU A 154 -2.57 -6.47 -10.51
CA LEU A 154 -2.77 -5.28 -9.68
C LEU A 154 -1.64 -5.19 -8.63
N PRO A 155 -1.50 -4.05 -7.94
CA PRO A 155 -0.71 -3.99 -6.72
C PRO A 155 -1.14 -5.08 -5.72
N GLY A 156 -0.17 -5.74 -5.08
CA GLY A 156 -0.37 -7.02 -4.41
C GLY A 156 -1.04 -6.95 -3.04
N ILE A 157 -1.21 -5.76 -2.46
CA ILE A 157 -1.83 -5.55 -1.15
C ILE A 157 -3.19 -4.88 -1.35
N VAL A 158 -4.23 -5.50 -0.80
CA VAL A 158 -5.56 -4.91 -0.65
C VAL A 158 -5.56 -4.08 0.62
N CYS A 159 -6.09 -2.87 0.56
CA CYS A 159 -6.29 -2.03 1.74
C CYS A 159 -7.75 -1.59 1.82
N VAL A 160 -8.31 -1.68 3.03
CA VAL A 160 -9.65 -1.16 3.35
C VAL A 160 -9.52 -0.24 4.54
N GLY A 161 -9.79 1.04 4.31
CA GLY A 161 -9.67 2.11 5.30
C GLY A 161 -11.03 2.72 5.61
N ARG A 162 -11.34 2.89 6.90
CA ARG A 162 -12.52 3.63 7.35
C ARG A 162 -12.11 5.04 7.73
N PHE A 163 -12.63 6.03 7.01
CA PHE A 163 -12.29 7.43 7.19
C PHE A 163 -13.46 8.20 7.77
N THR A 164 -13.22 9.03 8.78
CA THR A 164 -14.25 9.89 9.38
C THR A 164 -13.92 11.36 9.20
N SER A 165 -14.96 12.18 9.06
CA SER A 165 -14.92 13.63 9.13
C SER A 165 -15.83 14.04 10.27
N TYR A 166 -15.35 14.87 11.20
CA TYR A 166 -16.17 15.48 12.27
C TYR A 166 -17.09 16.60 11.75
N GLN A 167 -17.39 16.58 10.45
CA GLN A 167 -18.39 17.40 9.79
C GLN A 167 -19.31 16.47 9.00
N PRO A 168 -20.64 16.68 9.05
CA PRO A 168 -21.58 15.88 8.29
C PRO A 168 -21.47 16.11 6.77
N THR A 169 -22.17 15.28 6.01
CA THR A 169 -22.38 15.51 4.58
C THR A 169 -23.37 16.66 4.36
N LYS A 170 -23.40 17.21 3.13
CA LYS A 170 -24.31 18.32 2.82
C LYS A 170 -25.77 17.89 3.02
N GLY A 171 -26.51 18.63 3.85
CA GLY A 171 -27.92 18.39 4.10
C GLY A 171 -28.22 17.37 5.21
N SER A 172 -27.22 16.93 5.96
CA SER A 172 -27.37 16.12 7.18
C SER A 172 -27.17 16.99 8.43
N ASP A 173 -27.90 16.66 9.49
CA ASP A 173 -27.84 17.26 10.84
C ASP A 173 -27.07 16.38 11.85
N GLU A 174 -26.42 15.32 11.39
CA GLU A 174 -25.59 14.44 12.23
C GLU A 174 -24.24 15.10 12.60
N ASP A 175 -23.53 14.50 13.56
CA ASP A 175 -22.27 15.05 14.10
C ASP A 175 -21.05 14.85 13.17
N GLY A 176 -21.16 13.97 12.18
CA GLY A 176 -20.02 13.59 11.35
C GLY A 176 -20.42 12.84 10.09
N SER A 177 -19.41 12.46 9.32
CA SER A 177 -19.58 11.60 8.15
C SER A 177 -18.45 10.58 8.08
N GLU A 178 -18.76 9.43 7.48
CA GLU A 178 -17.81 8.33 7.34
C GLU A 178 -17.81 7.82 5.90
N LEU A 179 -16.66 7.28 5.47
CA LEU A 179 -16.53 6.58 4.20
C LEU A 179 -15.58 5.40 4.34
N LEU A 180 -16.03 4.22 3.91
CA LEU A 180 -15.15 3.08 3.67
C LEU A 180 -14.49 3.23 2.30
N VAL A 181 -13.16 3.19 2.26
CA VAL A 181 -12.37 3.34 1.03
C VAL A 181 -11.55 2.08 0.79
N ILE A 182 -11.60 1.56 -0.44
CA ILE A 182 -10.85 0.38 -0.87
C ILE A 182 -9.80 0.82 -1.89
N TRP A 183 -8.55 0.41 -1.71
CA TRP A 183 -7.46 0.65 -2.67
C TRP A 183 -6.46 -0.51 -2.70
N PHE A 184 -5.52 -0.43 -3.65
CA PHE A 184 -4.47 -1.44 -3.82
C PHE A 184 -3.11 -0.76 -3.86
N GLN A 185 -2.13 -1.31 -3.15
CA GLN A 185 -0.75 -0.83 -3.13
C GLN A 185 0.27 -1.96 -3.16
N HIS A 186 1.54 -1.62 -3.40
CA HIS A 186 2.59 -2.61 -3.62
C HIS A 186 3.09 -3.27 -2.34
N GLU A 187 3.01 -2.57 -1.21
CA GLU A 187 3.55 -2.99 0.09
C GLU A 187 2.56 -2.65 1.20
N PHE A 188 2.61 -3.32 2.35
CA PHE A 188 1.75 -2.99 3.48
C PHE A 188 2.02 -1.56 3.97
N ALA A 189 0.96 -0.80 4.26
CA ALA A 189 1.06 0.49 4.94
C ALA A 189 1.47 0.25 6.40
N LEU A 190 2.77 0.42 6.65
CA LEU A 190 3.46 0.44 7.94
C LEU A 190 3.84 1.91 8.23
N PRO A 191 3.96 2.34 9.50
CA PRO A 191 4.79 1.66 10.50
C PRO A 191 4.01 0.81 11.53
N VAL A 192 4.60 -0.32 11.90
CA VAL A 192 4.36 -0.95 13.21
C VAL A 192 5.34 -0.31 14.18
N ASP A 193 4.86 0.10 15.36
CA ASP A 193 5.72 0.72 16.38
C ASP A 193 6.95 -0.13 16.68
N GLN A 194 8.07 0.55 16.89
CA GLN A 194 9.36 -0.11 16.96
C GLN A 194 9.49 -1.03 18.19
N GLY A 195 8.92 -0.63 19.33
CA GLY A 195 8.84 -1.49 20.50
C GLY A 195 7.99 -2.75 20.26
N VAL A 196 6.91 -2.62 19.48
CA VAL A 196 6.06 -3.75 19.06
C VAL A 196 6.80 -4.66 18.09
N ARG A 197 7.60 -4.11 17.16
CA ARG A 197 8.47 -4.90 16.28
C ARG A 197 9.44 -5.78 17.06
N GLN A 198 10.05 -5.26 18.13
CA GLN A 198 10.92 -6.07 18.98
C GLN A 198 10.14 -7.17 19.73
N GLN A 199 8.94 -6.86 20.22
CA GLN A 199 8.08 -7.86 20.85
C GLN A 199 7.67 -8.97 19.87
N ILE A 200 7.33 -8.64 18.61
CA ILE A 200 7.01 -9.63 17.57
C ILE A 200 8.23 -10.53 17.30
N ARG A 201 9.45 -9.98 17.25
CA ARG A 201 10.69 -10.75 17.06
C ARG A 201 10.99 -11.71 18.21
N ALA A 202 10.50 -11.40 19.41
CA ALA A 202 10.69 -12.21 20.61
C ALA A 202 9.65 -13.33 20.78
N ILE A 203 8.69 -13.47 19.86
CA ILE A 203 7.66 -14.52 19.92
C ILE A 203 8.34 -15.90 19.80
N ASP A 204 8.07 -16.78 20.77
CA ASP A 204 8.34 -18.21 20.63
C ASP A 204 7.33 -18.82 19.66
N TRP A 205 7.73 -18.90 18.39
CA TRP A 205 6.86 -19.29 17.30
C TRP A 205 6.31 -20.71 17.48
N ASP A 206 7.15 -21.67 17.87
CA ASP A 206 6.77 -23.08 17.97
C ASP A 206 5.76 -23.33 19.11
N THR A 207 5.75 -22.45 20.12
CA THR A 207 4.78 -22.49 21.22
C THR A 207 3.43 -21.91 20.82
N HIS A 208 3.39 -20.87 19.98
CA HIS A 208 2.18 -20.08 19.73
C HIS A 208 1.53 -20.32 18.37
N ALA A 209 2.26 -20.82 17.37
CA ALA A 209 1.75 -21.00 16.02
C ALA A 209 0.89 -22.27 15.88
N THR A 210 -0.08 -22.20 14.96
CA THR A 210 -0.88 -23.35 14.54
C THR A 210 -0.43 -23.82 13.16
N ASN A 211 -0.22 -25.12 13.00
CA ASN A 211 0.11 -25.71 11.71
C ASN A 211 -1.06 -25.58 10.72
N PHE A 212 -0.74 -25.32 9.46
CA PHE A 212 -1.71 -25.33 8.36
C PHE A 212 -1.21 -26.21 7.22
N GLY A 213 -2.14 -26.82 6.47
CA GLY A 213 -1.87 -27.60 5.26
C GLY A 213 -2.47 -26.93 4.03
N TRP A 214 -1.92 -27.25 2.86
CA TRP A 214 -2.38 -26.74 1.56
C TRP A 214 -3.41 -27.67 0.91
#